data_AF-A0A743PVS3-F1
#
_entry.id   AF-A0A743PVS3-F1
#
_cell.length_a   1.000
_cell.length_b   1.000
_cell.length_c   1.000
_cell.angle_alpha   90.00
_cell.angle_beta   90.00
_cell.angle_gamma   90.00
#
_symmetry.space_group_name_H-M   'P 1'
#
loop_
_entity.id
_entity.type
_entity.pdbx_description
1 polymer ?
#
loop_
_entity_poly.entity_id
_entity_poly.type
_entity_poly.pdbx_seq_one_letter_code
_entity_poly.pdbx_strand_id
1 'polypeptide(L)'
;AEKAARTAGRLPSGSQPHRLVPLSDNQYVSELQMMVATLKIPLERRNRRTGRTEKARLWEITDRTVRTWIGEAVEAAAADGVTFSVPVTPHTFRHSYAMHMLYAGIPLKVLQALMGHKSISSTEVYTKVFALDVAARHRVQFQMPGADAVAMLKGTA
;
A
#
# COMPACT_ATOMS: atom_id res chain seq x y z
N ALA A 1 5.23 -8.66 -24.61
CA ALA A 1 3.78 -8.79 -24.84
C ALA A 1 3.35 -10.20 -24.47
N GLU A 2 3.07 -10.44 -23.19
CA GLU A 2 2.63 -11.74 -22.69
C GLU A 2 1.11 -11.84 -22.93
N LYS A 3 0.68 -12.75 -23.80
CA LYS A 3 -0.74 -12.98 -24.08
C LYS A 3 -1.39 -13.53 -22.81
N ALA A 4 -2.05 -12.65 -22.04
CA ALA A 4 -2.98 -13.07 -20.99
C ALA A 4 -4.08 -13.91 -21.65
N ALA A 5 -4.06 -15.22 -21.39
CA ALA A 5 -5.08 -16.13 -21.87
C ALA A 5 -6.44 -15.63 -21.36
N ARG A 6 -7.32 -15.27 -22.30
CA ARG A 6 -8.69 -14.85 -21.99
C ARG A 6 -9.49 -16.09 -21.60
N THR A 7 -9.54 -16.39 -20.30
CA THR A 7 -10.50 -17.36 -19.76
C THR A 7 -11.62 -16.62 -19.05
N ALA A 8 -12.86 -16.85 -19.50
CA ALA A 8 -14.05 -16.41 -18.81
C ALA A 8 -14.20 -17.16 -17.47
N GLY A 9 -14.43 -16.42 -16.39
CA GLY A 9 -14.94 -16.97 -15.13
C GLY A 9 -13.93 -17.70 -14.26
N ARG A 10 -13.48 -17.01 -13.21
CA ARG A 10 -12.79 -17.53 -12.00
C ARG A 10 -11.51 -18.35 -12.26
N LEU A 11 -10.41 -17.79 -11.77
CA LEU A 11 -9.11 -18.46 -11.63
C LEU A 11 -9.27 -19.90 -11.04
N PRO A 12 -8.61 -20.91 -11.64
CA PRO A 12 -8.68 -22.30 -11.16
C PRO A 12 -8.35 -22.41 -9.68
N SER A 13 -9.04 -23.30 -8.96
CA SER A 13 -8.73 -23.62 -7.55
C SER A 13 -7.24 -23.96 -7.42
N GLY A 14 -6.49 -23.14 -6.68
CA GLY A 14 -5.05 -23.31 -6.45
C GLY A 14 -4.14 -22.35 -7.23
N SER A 15 -4.65 -21.54 -8.17
CA SER A 15 -3.81 -20.50 -8.80
C SER A 15 -3.64 -19.31 -7.85
N GLN A 16 -2.40 -19.03 -7.44
CA GLN A 16 -2.08 -17.83 -6.68
C GLN A 16 -2.26 -16.62 -7.60
N PRO A 17 -3.16 -15.67 -7.28
CA PRO A 17 -3.31 -14.46 -8.08
C PRO A 17 -2.02 -13.64 -7.95
N HIS A 18 -1.22 -13.64 -9.02
CA HIS A 18 -0.08 -12.74 -9.12
C HIS A 18 -0.59 -11.32 -9.30
N ARG A 19 -0.14 -10.41 -8.43
CA ARG A 19 -0.48 -8.99 -8.50
C ARG A 19 0.76 -8.20 -8.84
N LEU A 20 0.57 -7.25 -9.76
CA LEU A 20 1.58 -6.26 -10.08
C LEU A 20 1.33 -5.02 -9.22
N VAL A 21 2.34 -4.64 -8.45
CA VAL A 21 2.35 -3.39 -7.68
C VAL A 21 3.52 -2.58 -8.22
N PRO A 22 3.28 -1.40 -8.83
CA PRO A 22 4.35 -0.57 -9.32
C PRO A 22 5.13 0.00 -8.13
N LEU A 23 6.46 -0.02 -8.23
CA LEU A 23 7.33 0.75 -7.35
C LEU A 23 7.44 2.16 -7.95
N SER A 24 6.95 3.16 -7.22
CA SER A 24 6.88 4.55 -7.70
C SER A 24 8.11 5.39 -7.37
N ASP A 25 8.94 4.94 -6.42
CA ASP A 25 10.14 5.65 -6.01
C ASP A 25 11.32 5.27 -6.91
N ASN A 26 11.73 6.22 -7.75
CA ASN A 26 12.82 6.02 -8.71
C ASN A 26 14.17 5.78 -8.03
N GLN A 27 14.42 6.41 -6.88
CA GLN A 27 15.67 6.23 -6.14
C GLN A 27 15.71 4.81 -5.58
N TYR A 28 14.64 4.38 -4.92
CA TYR A 28 14.52 3.02 -4.41
C TYR A 28 14.66 1.97 -5.52
N VAL A 29 14.03 2.19 -6.67
CA VAL A 29 14.15 1.28 -7.82
C VAL A 29 15.59 1.20 -8.32
N SER A 30 16.30 2.32 -8.37
CA SER A 30 17.70 2.37 -8.80
C SER A 30 18.60 1.62 -7.83
N GLU A 31 18.44 1.83 -6.52
CA GLU A 31 19.18 1.12 -5.47
C GLU A 31 18.91 -0.39 -5.52
N LEU A 32 17.65 -0.79 -5.71
CA LEU A 32 17.27 -2.20 -5.84
C LEU A 32 17.90 -2.84 -7.08
N GLN A 33 17.92 -2.13 -8.21
CA GLN A 33 18.59 -2.59 -9.43
C GLN A 33 20.09 -2.76 -9.22
N MET A 34 20.75 -1.78 -8.57
CA MET A 34 22.16 -1.89 -8.22
C MET A 34 22.45 -3.07 -7.29
N MET A 35 21.60 -3.29 -6.28
CA MET A 35 21.73 -4.42 -5.35
C MET A 35 21.61 -5.75 -6.10
N VAL A 36 20.60 -5.91 -6.97
CA VAL A 36 20.40 -7.12 -7.78
C VAL A 36 21.59 -7.39 -8.69
N ALA A 37 22.12 -6.35 -9.34
CA ALA A 37 23.29 -6.46 -10.22
C ALA A 37 24.55 -6.82 -9.42
N THR A 38 24.80 -6.14 -8.31
CA THR A 38 25.97 -6.33 -7.44
C THR A 38 26.01 -7.73 -6.84
N LEU A 39 24.88 -8.17 -6.26
CA LEU A 39 24.77 -9.47 -5.61
C LEU A 39 24.49 -10.62 -6.59
N LYS A 40 24.39 -10.33 -7.90
CA LYS A 40 24.07 -11.29 -8.97
C LYS A 40 22.87 -12.17 -8.64
N ILE A 41 21.81 -11.56 -8.10
CA ILE A 41 20.61 -12.29 -7.67
C ILE A 41 19.92 -12.87 -8.90
N PRO A 42 19.74 -14.21 -9.00
CA PRO A 42 19.07 -14.82 -10.13
C PRO A 42 17.59 -14.45 -10.09
N LEU A 43 17.12 -13.71 -11.09
CA LEU A 43 15.70 -13.32 -11.25
C LEU A 43 14.83 -14.46 -11.75
N GLU A 44 15.45 -15.48 -12.35
CA GLU A 44 14.80 -16.67 -12.87
C GLU A 44 15.53 -17.92 -12.38
N ARG A 45 14.76 -18.96 -12.06
CA ARG A 45 15.30 -20.27 -11.67
C ARG A 45 14.63 -21.36 -12.48
N ARG A 46 15.43 -22.35 -12.90
CA ARG A 46 14.93 -23.53 -13.58
C ARG A 46 14.40 -24.51 -12.55
N ASN A 47 13.11 -24.83 -12.62
CA ASN A 47 12.48 -25.80 -11.76
C ASN A 47 12.93 -27.22 -12.18
N ARG A 48 13.68 -27.90 -11.31
CA ARG A 48 14.25 -29.23 -11.60
C ARG A 48 13.20 -30.30 -11.88
N ARG A 49 11.97 -30.13 -11.37
CA ARG A 49 10.87 -31.09 -11.51
C ARG A 49 10.07 -30.90 -12.80
N THR A 50 9.84 -29.65 -13.22
CA THR A 50 9.03 -29.33 -14.40
C THR A 50 9.87 -28.98 -15.62
N GLY A 51 11.18 -28.79 -15.45
CA GLY A 51 12.13 -28.36 -16.49
C GLY A 51 11.96 -26.91 -16.93
N ARG A 52 10.93 -26.20 -16.45
CA ARG A 52 10.55 -24.83 -16.85
C ARG A 52 11.36 -23.79 -16.07
N THR A 53 11.62 -22.67 -16.73
CA THR A 53 12.18 -21.48 -16.10
C THR A 53 11.04 -20.68 -15.47
N GLU A 54 11.15 -20.39 -14.18
CA GLU A 54 10.14 -19.68 -13.39
C GLU A 54 10.78 -18.44 -12.74
N LYS A 55 9.99 -17.38 -12.54
CA LYS A 55 10.46 -16.17 -11.84
C LYS A 55 10.85 -16.53 -10.40
N ALA A 56 12.08 -16.23 -10.04
CA ALA A 56 12.60 -16.48 -8.70
C ALA A 56 12.11 -15.40 -7.74
N ARG A 57 11.93 -15.78 -6.47
CA ARG A 57 11.78 -14.79 -5.41
C ARG A 57 13.09 -14.06 -5.27
N LEU A 58 13.03 -12.72 -5.21
CA LEU A 58 14.22 -11.92 -4.94
C LEU A 58 14.85 -12.36 -3.63
N TRP A 59 14.06 -12.51 -2.56
CA TRP A 59 14.53 -12.83 -1.21
C TRP A 59 13.83 -14.09 -0.69
N GLU A 60 14.60 -15.02 -0.09
CA GLU A 60 14.09 -16.20 0.62
C GLU A 60 14.02 -15.92 2.13
N ILE A 61 13.30 -14.86 2.50
CA ILE A 61 13.12 -14.46 3.91
C ILE A 61 11.79 -14.95 4.48
N THR A 62 11.81 -15.24 5.78
CA THR A 62 10.60 -15.55 6.52
C THR A 62 10.01 -14.30 7.14
N ASP A 63 8.71 -14.34 7.42
CA ASP A 63 7.99 -13.29 8.15
C ASP A 63 8.62 -13.01 9.54
N ARG A 64 9.17 -14.04 10.20
CA ARG A 64 9.92 -13.88 11.46
C ARG A 64 11.15 -13.00 11.28
N THR A 65 11.93 -13.25 10.23
CA THR A 65 13.14 -12.47 9.92
C THR A 65 12.81 -10.99 9.75
N VAL A 66 11.76 -10.68 9.00
CA VAL A 66 11.32 -9.29 8.79
C VAL A 66 10.91 -8.63 10.10
N ARG A 67 10.16 -9.34 10.96
CA ARG A 67 9.79 -8.80 12.28
C ARG A 67 11.00 -8.55 13.17
N THR A 68 11.99 -9.43 13.14
CA THR A 68 13.25 -9.23 13.88
C THR A 68 13.96 -7.96 13.43
N TRP A 69 14.18 -7.77 12.12
CA TRP A 69 14.83 -6.56 11.61
C TRP A 69 14.05 -5.27 11.93
N ILE A 70 12.72 -5.32 11.88
CA ILE A 70 11.89 -4.18 12.29
C ILE A 70 12.07 -3.91 13.80
N GLY A 71 12.12 -4.95 14.63
CA GLY A 71 12.36 -4.82 16.07
C GLY A 71 13.71 -4.16 16.36
N GLU A 72 14.79 -4.65 15.73
CA GLU A 72 16.13 -4.08 15.83
C GLU A 72 16.15 -2.60 15.41
N ALA A 73 15.47 -2.25 14.31
CA ALA A 73 15.36 -0.87 13.84
C ALA A 73 14.57 0.03 14.82
N VAL A 74 13.53 -0.50 15.48
CA VAL A 74 12.76 0.23 16.50
C VAL A 74 13.60 0.44 17.76
N GLU A 75 14.39 -0.56 18.17
CA GLU A 75 15.31 -0.42 19.31
C GLU A 75 16.40 0.62 19.02
N ALA A 76 16.98 0.61 17.82
CA ALA A 76 17.93 1.64 17.40
C ALA A 76 17.30 3.04 17.41
N ALA A 77 16.09 3.19 16.86
CA ALA A 77 15.37 4.46 16.90
C ALA A 77 15.09 4.94 18.33
N ALA A 78 14.76 4.02 19.25
CA ALA A 78 14.56 4.35 20.66
C ALA A 78 15.84 4.84 21.34
N ALA A 79 17.00 4.29 20.99
CA ALA A 79 18.29 4.79 21.45
C ALA A 79 18.57 6.23 20.97
N ASP A 80 18.08 6.59 19.78
CA ASP A 80 18.12 7.95 19.23
C ASP A 80 17.02 8.88 19.79
N GLY A 81 16.22 8.40 20.77
CA GLY A 81 15.14 9.16 21.40
C GLY A 81 13.82 9.18 20.64
N VAL A 82 13.68 8.39 19.56
CA VAL A 82 12.45 8.28 18.77
C VAL A 82 11.63 7.11 19.28
N THR A 83 10.42 7.40 19.79
CA THR A 83 9.49 6.38 20.29
C THR A 83 8.17 6.38 19.51
N PHE A 84 7.52 5.22 19.44
CA PHE A 84 6.26 5.03 18.72
C PHE A 84 5.13 4.71 19.68
N SER A 85 3.96 5.30 19.46
CA SER A 85 2.76 5.06 20.27
C SER A 85 2.07 3.72 19.99
N VAL A 86 2.45 3.06 18.90
CA VAL A 86 1.90 1.76 18.47
C VAL A 86 3.03 0.82 18.06
N PRO A 87 2.85 -0.51 18.22
CA PRO A 87 3.82 -1.47 17.73
C PRO A 87 4.06 -1.34 16.22
N VAL A 88 5.32 -1.26 15.81
CA VAL A 88 5.72 -1.23 14.40
C VAL A 88 5.85 -2.67 13.90
N THR A 89 5.00 -3.04 12.95
CA THR A 89 4.96 -4.37 12.35
C THR A 89 4.88 -4.26 10.83
N PRO A 90 5.12 -5.34 10.06
CA PRO A 90 4.91 -5.31 8.61
C PRO A 90 3.49 -4.86 8.20
N HIS A 91 2.48 -5.22 9.00
CA HIS A 91 1.11 -4.77 8.76
C HIS A 91 0.94 -3.27 9.04
N THR A 92 1.63 -2.70 10.02
CA THR A 92 1.64 -1.25 10.30
C THR A 92 2.06 -0.48 9.04
N PHE A 93 3.16 -0.87 8.39
CA PHE A 93 3.60 -0.27 7.12
C PHE A 93 2.55 -0.39 6.01
N ARG A 94 1.87 -1.54 5.90
CA ARG A 94 0.79 -1.74 4.93
C ARG A 94 -0.41 -0.81 5.19
N HIS A 95 -0.77 -0.58 6.46
CA HIS A 95 -1.82 0.37 6.82
C HIS A 95 -1.39 1.82 6.52
N SER A 96 -0.14 2.18 6.83
CA SER A 96 0.40 3.50 6.51
C SER A 96 0.38 3.75 5.00
N TYR A 97 0.84 2.78 4.19
CA TYR A 97 0.77 2.88 2.73
C TYR A 97 -0.65 3.18 2.24
N ALA A 98 -1.64 2.43 2.74
CA ALA A 98 -3.03 2.65 2.36
C ALA A 98 -3.54 4.06 2.71
N MET A 99 -3.22 4.53 3.91
CA MET A 99 -3.60 5.87 4.35
C MET A 99 -2.90 6.96 3.52
N HIS A 100 -1.60 6.83 3.25
CA HIS A 100 -0.86 7.79 2.40
C HIS A 100 -1.45 7.88 0.99
N MET A 101 -1.82 6.74 0.40
CA MET A 101 -2.49 6.72 -0.90
C MET A 101 -3.85 7.42 -0.86
N LEU A 102 -4.64 7.25 0.21
CA LEU A 102 -5.91 7.97 0.38
C LEU A 102 -5.70 9.48 0.57
N TYR A 103 -4.73 9.91 1.39
CA TYR A 103 -4.40 11.32 1.55
C TYR A 103 -3.92 11.97 0.24
N ALA A 104 -3.25 11.20 -0.63
CA ALA A 104 -2.88 11.65 -1.97
C ALA A 104 -4.06 11.70 -2.96
N GLY A 105 -5.28 11.40 -2.52
CA GLY A 105 -6.50 11.45 -3.35
C GLY A 105 -6.67 10.25 -4.28
N ILE A 106 -5.95 9.14 -4.04
CA ILE A 106 -6.07 7.96 -4.89
C ILE A 106 -7.47 7.34 -4.72
N PRO A 107 -8.20 7.06 -5.82
CA PRO A 107 -9.52 6.47 -5.73
C PRO A 107 -9.51 5.12 -5.00
N LEU A 108 -10.52 4.88 -4.16
CA LEU A 108 -10.62 3.67 -3.33
C LEU A 108 -10.54 2.37 -4.16
N LYS A 109 -11.07 2.39 -5.39
CA LYS A 109 -11.03 1.22 -6.29
C LYS A 109 -9.62 0.87 -6.75
N VAL A 110 -8.79 1.89 -7.02
CA VAL A 110 -7.39 1.74 -7.38
C VAL A 110 -6.63 1.21 -6.16
N LEU A 111 -6.89 1.78 -4.98
CA LEU A 111 -6.27 1.31 -3.73
C LEU A 111 -6.63 -0.15 -3.43
N GLN A 112 -7.90 -0.54 -3.60
CA GLN A 112 -8.35 -1.93 -3.47
C GLN A 112 -7.54 -2.87 -4.39
N ALA A 113 -7.30 -2.45 -5.63
CA ALA A 113 -6.52 -3.22 -6.59
C ALA A 113 -5.03 -3.29 -6.23
N LEU A 114 -4.42 -2.24 -5.69
CA LEU A 114 -3.02 -2.24 -5.25
C LEU A 114 -2.82 -3.11 -4.00
N MET A 115 -3.72 -2.98 -3.01
CA MET A 115 -3.69 -3.77 -1.78
C MET A 115 -4.07 -5.23 -2.02
N GLY A 116 -4.93 -5.49 -3.00
CA GLY A 116 -5.38 -6.82 -3.33
C GLY A 116 -6.48 -7.39 -2.46
N HIS A 117 -7.35 -6.53 -1.98
CA HIS A 117 -8.52 -6.95 -1.22
C HIS A 117 -9.59 -7.54 -2.13
N LYS A 118 -10.04 -8.76 -1.79
CA LYS A 118 -11.13 -9.45 -2.50
C LYS A 118 -12.46 -8.70 -2.36
N SER A 119 -12.72 -8.16 -1.17
CA SER A 119 -13.90 -7.35 -0.87
C SER A 119 -13.51 -5.88 -0.72
N ILE A 120 -14.41 -4.98 -1.10
CA ILE A 120 -14.24 -3.55 -0.87
C ILE A 120 -14.31 -3.21 0.62
N SER A 121 -15.07 -3.98 1.41
CA SER A 121 -15.25 -3.78 2.86
C SER A 121 -13.93 -3.75 3.64
N SER A 122 -12.94 -4.55 3.22
CA SER A 122 -11.59 -4.54 3.84
C SER A 122 -10.81 -3.25 3.56
N THR A 123 -11.18 -2.50 2.53
CA THR A 123 -10.55 -1.23 2.14
C THR A 123 -11.29 -0.03 2.72
N GLU A 124 -12.61 -0.15 2.93
CA GLU A 124 -13.46 0.90 3.50
C GLU A 124 -13.05 1.31 4.92
N VAL A 125 -12.39 0.42 5.68
CA VAL A 125 -11.84 0.73 7.00
C VAL A 125 -10.93 1.97 6.94
N TYR A 126 -10.12 2.10 5.89
CA TYR A 126 -9.24 3.26 5.72
C TYR A 126 -10.01 4.54 5.40
N THR A 127 -11.09 4.45 4.62
CA THR A 127 -11.94 5.61 4.32
C THR A 127 -12.63 6.15 5.56
N LYS A 128 -13.06 5.27 6.49
CA LYS A 128 -13.65 5.70 7.77
C LYS A 128 -12.65 6.48 8.62
N VAL A 129 -11.41 6.00 8.71
CA VAL A 129 -10.32 6.69 9.44
C VAL A 129 -10.00 8.02 8.75
N PHE A 130 -9.89 8.03 7.43
CA PHE A 130 -9.65 9.26 6.66
C PHE A 130 -10.75 10.30 6.88
N ALA A 131 -12.02 9.90 6.86
CA ALA A 131 -13.13 10.82 7.10
C ALA A 131 -13.10 11.44 8.50
N LEU A 132 -12.80 10.63 9.53
CA LEU A 132 -12.65 11.11 10.91
C LEU A 132 -11.49 12.10 11.03
N ASP A 133 -10.35 11.79 10.42
CA ASP A 133 -9.16 12.64 10.46
C ASP A 133 -9.37 13.95 9.70
N VAL A 134 -9.94 13.92 8.50
CA VAL A 134 -10.29 15.12 7.73
C VAL A 134 -11.27 15.99 8.52
N ALA A 135 -12.30 15.41 9.15
CA ALA A 135 -13.26 16.17 9.96
C ALA A 135 -12.63 16.78 11.22
N ALA A 136 -11.63 16.12 11.80
CA ALA A 136 -10.89 16.63 12.96
C ALA A 136 -9.90 17.74 12.58
N ARG A 137 -9.16 17.58 11.47
CA ARG A 137 -8.17 18.57 10.98
C ARG A 137 -8.84 19.77 10.35
N HIS A 138 -9.76 19.52 9.43
CA HIS A 138 -10.63 20.53 8.86
C HIS A 138 -11.89 20.51 9.71
N ARG A 139 -11.95 21.32 10.77
CA ARG A 139 -13.22 21.62 11.46
C ARG A 139 -14.22 21.93 10.35
N VAL A 140 -15.11 21.01 10.03
CA VAL A 140 -16.03 21.17 8.91
C VAL A 140 -16.95 22.32 9.30
N GLN A 141 -16.58 23.55 8.91
CA GLN A 141 -17.36 24.73 9.15
C GLN A 141 -18.41 24.77 8.05
N PHE A 142 -19.60 24.30 8.36
CA PHE A 142 -20.80 24.55 7.57
C PHE A 142 -21.31 25.99 7.71
N GLN A 143 -20.48 26.92 8.16
CA GLN A 143 -20.91 28.28 8.48
C GLN A 143 -20.43 29.23 7.39
N MET A 144 -21.34 29.61 6.49
CA MET A 144 -21.25 30.96 5.93
C MET A 144 -21.78 31.94 6.99
N PRO A 145 -21.26 33.17 7.08
CA PRO A 145 -21.81 34.20 7.96
C PRO A 145 -23.32 34.34 7.74
N GLY A 146 -24.11 34.40 8.82
CA GLY A 146 -25.58 34.42 8.72
C GLY A 146 -26.12 35.57 7.86
N ALA A 147 -25.39 36.68 7.78
CA ALA A 147 -25.72 37.79 6.89
C ALA A 147 -25.67 37.40 5.40
N ASP A 148 -24.66 36.62 5.00
CA ASP A 148 -24.45 36.19 3.61
C ASP A 148 -25.48 35.13 3.21
N ALA A 149 -25.84 34.23 4.12
CA ALA A 149 -26.92 33.26 3.92
C ALA A 149 -28.27 33.96 3.69
N VAL A 150 -28.56 34.98 4.50
CA VAL A 150 -29.80 35.77 4.39
C VAL A 150 -29.80 36.62 3.11
N ALA A 151 -28.66 37.18 2.69
CA ALA A 151 -28.53 37.94 1.45
C ALA A 151 -28.77 37.05 0.22
N MET A 152 -28.21 35.84 0.20
CA MET A 152 -28.46 34.85 -0.86
C MET A 152 -29.92 34.41 -0.92
N LEU A 153 -30.55 34.15 0.23
CA LEU A 153 -31.96 33.75 0.29
C LEU A 153 -32.93 34.88 -0.11
N LYS A 154 -32.54 36.14 0.09
CA LYS A 154 -33.32 37.32 -0.30
C LYS A 154 -33.14 37.73 -1.77
N GLY A 155 -32.26 37.06 -2.52
CA GLY A 155 -32.06 37.31 -3.96
C GLY A 155 -31.40 38.65 -4.29
N THR A 156 -30.69 39.26 -3.34
CA THR A 156 -30.01 40.56 -3.49
C THR A 156 -28.50 40.43 -3.70
N ALA A 157 -28.07 39.41 -4.44
CA ALA A 157 -26.67 39.24 -4.85
C ALA A 157 -26.37 40.05 -6.13
#